data_AF-A0A1T2A4T2-F1
#
_entry.id   AF-A0A1T2A4T2-F1
#
_cell.length_a   1.000
_cell.length_b   1.000
_cell.length_c   1.000
_cell.angle_alpha   90.00
_cell.angle_beta   90.00
_cell.angle_gamma   90.00
#
_symmetry.space_group_name_H-M   'P 1'
#
loop_
_entity.id
_entity.type
_entity.pdbx_description
1 polymer ?
#
loop_
_entity_poly.entity_id
_entity_poly.type
_entity_poly.pdbx_seq_one_letter_code
_entity_poly.pdbx_strand_id
1 'polypeptide(L)'
;MSAQILAAVILLPFLFVALYAGIHEFLRFRSEGRANYGLIFDEETGTSYVTGIAEEEDAFDPEDFDPNDYNDPEVAEETEESKT
;
A
#
# COMPACT_ATOMS: atom_id res chain seq x y z
N MET A 1 -4.31 31.91 -29.86
CA MET A 1 -4.38 31.32 -28.50
C MET A 1 -3.06 31.66 -27.81
N SER A 2 -3.06 32.29 -26.64
CA SER A 2 -1.79 32.66 -25.98
C SER A 2 -1.11 31.42 -25.39
N ALA A 3 0.23 31.41 -25.36
CA ALA A 3 0.99 30.30 -24.77
C ALA A 3 0.65 30.10 -23.28
N GLN A 4 0.31 31.17 -22.57
CA GLN A 4 -0.11 31.13 -21.17
C GLN A 4 -1.43 30.38 -20.99
N ILE A 5 -2.41 30.61 -21.88
CA ILE A 5 -3.70 29.91 -21.85
C ILE A 5 -3.50 28.42 -22.15
N LEU A 6 -2.66 28.09 -23.14
CA LEU A 6 -2.37 26.70 -23.47
C LEU A 6 -1.69 25.98 -22.29
N ALA A 7 -0.70 26.61 -21.65
CA ALA A 7 -0.04 26.06 -20.48
C ALA A 7 -1.02 25.88 -19.31
N ALA A 8 -1.90 26.85 -19.06
CA ALA A 8 -2.92 26.75 -18.02
C ALA A 8 -3.87 25.57 -18.28
N VAL A 9 -4.35 25.38 -19.52
CA VAL A 9 -5.23 24.26 -19.88
C VAL A 9 -4.53 22.90 -19.68
N ILE A 10 -3.23 22.80 -19.99
CA ILE A 10 -2.46 21.58 -19.81
C ILE A 10 -2.22 21.28 -18.33
N LEU A 11 -1.86 22.28 -17.53
CA LEU A 11 -1.45 22.08 -16.13
C LEU A 11 -2.62 21.97 -15.16
N LEU A 12 -3.74 22.64 -15.44
CA LEU A 12 -4.91 22.68 -14.56
C LEU A 12 -5.43 21.29 -14.16
N PRO A 13 -5.61 20.28 -15.05
CA PRO A 13 -6.04 18.95 -14.60
C PRO A 13 -5.08 18.30 -13.60
N PHE A 14 -3.76 18.44 -13.79
CA PHE A 14 -2.77 17.90 -12.84
C PHE A 14 -2.82 18.63 -11.51
N LEU A 15 -2.97 19.96 -11.54
CA LEU A 15 -3.13 20.75 -10.33
C LEU A 15 -4.38 20.31 -9.54
N PHE A 16 -5.49 20.06 -10.23
CA PHE A 16 -6.72 19.57 -9.59
C PHE A 16 -6.53 18.20 -8.94
N VAL A 17 -5.88 17.25 -9.63
CA VAL A 17 -5.58 15.93 -9.06
C VAL A 17 -4.65 16.04 -7.85
N ALA A 18 -3.60 16.88 -7.93
CA ALA A 18 -2.67 17.09 -6.84
C ALA A 18 -3.34 17.71 -5.60
N LEU A 19 -4.21 18.71 -5.80
CA LEU A 19 -4.97 19.32 -4.71
C LEU A 19 -5.95 18.32 -4.08
N TYR A 20 -6.67 17.55 -4.91
CA TYR A 20 -7.59 16.52 -4.42
C TYR A 20 -6.84 15.47 -3.59
N ALA A 21 -5.75 14.91 -4.13
CA ALA A 21 -4.95 13.90 -3.43
C ALA A 21 -4.37 14.45 -2.12
N GLY A 22 -3.88 15.69 -2.12
CA GLY A 22 -3.34 16.34 -0.91
C GLY A 22 -4.42 16.56 0.16
N ILE A 23 -5.61 17.03 -0.22
CA ILE A 23 -6.73 17.20 0.72
C ILE A 23 -7.18 15.83 1.25
N HIS A 24 -7.31 14.84 0.37
CA HIS A 24 -7.72 13.49 0.74
C HIS A 24 -6.72 12.87 1.74
N GLU A 25 -5.43 12.96 1.46
CA GLU A 25 -4.39 12.44 2.33
C GLU A 25 -4.29 13.21 3.65
N PHE A 26 -4.51 14.54 3.64
CA PHE A 26 -4.58 15.33 4.87
C PHE A 26 -5.76 14.91 5.75
N LEU A 27 -6.93 14.66 5.14
CA LEU A 27 -8.10 14.17 5.87
C LEU A 27 -7.85 12.78 6.45
N ARG A 28 -7.27 11.88 5.66
CA ARG A 28 -6.85 10.54 6.09
C ARG A 28 -5.86 10.60 7.25
N PHE A 29 -4.81 11.40 7.13
CA PHE A 29 -3.82 11.59 8.19
C PHE A 29 -4.45 12.08 9.50
N ARG A 30 -5.46 12.96 9.41
CA ARG A 30 -6.17 13.46 10.60
C ARG A 30 -7.09 12.42 11.24
N SER A 31 -7.64 11.47 10.48
CA SER A 31 -8.52 10.42 11.00
C SER A 31 -7.76 9.18 11.48
N GLU A 32 -6.73 8.77 10.74
CA GLU A 32 -6.05 7.48 10.90
C GLU A 32 -4.61 7.64 11.45
N GLY A 33 -4.07 8.85 11.52
CA GLY A 33 -2.70 9.09 11.96
C GLY A 33 -1.65 8.82 10.87
N ARG A 34 -0.44 8.46 11.29
CA ARG A 34 0.68 8.23 10.37
C ARG A 34 0.41 6.96 9.58
N ALA A 35 0.47 7.04 8.24
CA ALA A 35 0.51 5.81 7.45
C ALA A 35 1.86 5.13 7.66
N ASN A 36 1.81 3.85 8.02
CA ASN A 36 2.94 2.95 7.86
C ASN A 36 2.85 2.38 6.45
N TYR A 37 3.93 2.49 5.69
CA TYR A 37 4.02 1.88 4.38
C TYR A 37 4.97 0.70 4.47
N GLY A 38 4.56 -0.42 3.94
CA GLY A 38 5.39 -1.62 3.89
C GLY A 38 5.02 -2.50 2.71
N LEU A 39 5.77 -3.57 2.57
CA LEU A 39 5.53 -4.59 1.57
C LEU A 39 4.43 -5.53 2.10
N ILE A 40 3.47 -5.88 1.25
CA ILE A 40 2.48 -6.92 1.52
C ILE A 40 2.67 -8.02 0.47
N PHE A 41 2.54 -9.28 0.88
CA PHE A 41 2.52 -10.43 -0.02
C PHE A 41 1.07 -10.86 -0.29
N ASP A 42 0.70 -10.97 -1.56
CA ASP A 42 -0.58 -11.50 -2.01
C ASP A 42 -0.41 -12.95 -2.46
N GLU A 43 -0.93 -13.87 -1.66
CA GLU A 43 -0.88 -15.32 -1.90
C GLU A 43 -1.68 -15.75 -3.14
N GLU A 44 -2.75 -15.03 -3.49
CA GLU A 44 -3.60 -15.39 -4.63
C GLU A 44 -2.85 -15.18 -5.94
N THR A 45 -2.10 -14.08 -6.04
CA THR A 45 -1.33 -13.74 -7.24
C THR A 45 0.13 -14.17 -7.15
N GLY A 46 0.63 -14.49 -5.96
CA GLY A 46 2.04 -14.74 -5.69
C GLY A 46 2.92 -13.51 -5.90
N THR A 47 2.36 -12.30 -5.69
CA THR A 47 3.09 -11.03 -5.91
C THR A 47 3.15 -10.21 -4.64
N SER A 48 4.26 -9.48 -4.46
CA SER A 48 4.38 -8.49 -3.38
C SER A 48 4.19 -7.07 -3.91
N TYR A 49 3.48 -6.23 -3.16
CA TYR A 49 3.31 -4.81 -3.50
C TYR A 49 3.40 -3.92 -2.26
N VAL A 50 3.76 -2.66 -2.48
CA VAL A 50 3.85 -1.66 -1.42
C VAL A 50 2.50 -0.98 -1.23
N THR A 51 1.99 -0.98 -0.01
CA THR A 51 0.75 -0.27 0.34
C THR A 51 0.83 0.29 1.76
N GLY A 52 -0.20 1.05 2.16
CA GLY A 52 -0.42 1.39 3.56
C GLY A 52 -0.77 0.14 4.36
N ILE A 53 -0.09 -0.04 5.48
CA ILE A 53 -0.27 -1.14 6.42
C ILE A 53 -0.89 -0.56 7.70
N ALA A 54 -1.91 -1.24 8.23
CA ALA A 54 -2.53 -0.86 9.49
C ALA A 54 -1.50 -0.96 10.63
N GLU A 55 -1.67 -0.21 11.74
CA GLU A 55 -0.74 -0.32 12.89
C GLU A 55 -0.70 -1.72 13.52
N GLU A 56 -1.72 -2.55 13.26
CA GLU A 56 -1.88 -3.91 13.78
C GLU A 56 -1.35 -4.98 12.82
N GLU A 57 -0.96 -4.60 11.59
CA GLU A 57 -0.43 -5.51 10.58
C GLU A 57 1.09 -5.33 10.45
N ASP A 58 1.83 -6.44 10.44
CA ASP A 58 3.25 -6.42 10.18
C ASP A 58 3.53 -6.43 8.66
N ALA A 59 4.56 -5.69 8.25
CA ALA A 59 5.01 -5.70 6.86
C ALA A 59 5.64 -7.05 6.53
N PHE A 60 5.35 -7.56 5.33
CA PHE A 60 6.03 -8.74 4.80
C PHE A 60 7.53 -8.44 4.63
N ASP A 61 8.38 -9.21 5.31
CA ASP A 61 9.83 -9.20 5.13
C ASP A 61 10.25 -10.38 4.22
N PRO A 62 10.75 -10.12 3.00
CA PRO A 62 11.22 -11.18 2.10
C PRO A 62 12.37 -12.01 2.67
N GLU A 63 13.16 -11.46 3.61
CA GLU A 63 14.28 -12.18 4.22
C GLU A 63 13.80 -13.23 5.25
N ASP A 64 12.59 -13.06 5.79
CA ASP A 64 11.95 -14.01 6.70
C ASP A 64 11.20 -15.12 5.95
N PHE A 65 11.04 -15.01 4.63
CA PHE A 65 10.32 -15.98 3.81
C PHE A 65 11.20 -17.17 3.41
N ASP A 66 10.93 -18.37 3.95
CA ASP A 66 11.56 -19.62 3.51
C ASP A 66 10.62 -20.45 2.60
N PRO A 67 10.93 -20.61 1.30
CA PRO A 67 10.15 -21.45 0.39
C PRO A 67 10.08 -22.94 0.80
N ASN A 68 10.96 -23.40 1.69
CA ASN A 68 10.97 -24.78 2.18
C ASN A 68 9.84 -25.05 3.19
N ASP A 69 9.33 -24.01 3.87
CA ASP A 69 8.25 -24.12 4.86
C ASP A 69 6.94 -24.63 4.26
N TYR A 70 6.71 -24.42 2.96
CA TYR A 70 5.54 -24.95 2.26
C TYR A 70 5.45 -26.48 2.29
N ASN A 71 6.59 -27.18 2.42
CA ASN A 71 6.63 -28.63 2.51
C ASN A 71 6.72 -29.15 3.96
N ASP A 72 6.76 -28.26 4.95
CA ASP A 72 6.85 -28.63 6.36
C ASP A 72 5.46 -28.73 6.99
N PRO A 73 5.01 -29.94 7.38
CA PRO A 73 3.71 -30.12 8.00
C PRO A 73 3.56 -29.42 9.36
N GLU A 74 4.64 -29.00 10.03
CA GLU A 74 4.57 -28.31 11.32
C GLU A 74 4.25 -26.80 11.18
N VAL A 75 4.63 -26.15 10.06
CA VAL A 75 4.40 -24.71 9.82
C VAL A 75 2.97 -24.42 9.32
N ALA A 76 2.35 -25.40 8.66
CA ALA A 76 0.97 -25.30 8.18
C ALA A 76 -0.06 -25.11 9.31
N GLU A 77 0.22 -25.57 10.54
CA GLU A 77 -0.70 -25.43 11.68
C GLU A 77 -0.70 -24.01 12.29
N GLU A 78 0.42 -23.28 12.30
CA GLU A 78 0.48 -21.91 12.85
C GLU A 78 -0.29 -20.89 11.99
N THR A 79 -0.35 -21.10 10.66
CA THR A 79 -1.00 -20.17 9.73
C THR A 79 -2.54 -20.25 9.81
N GLU A 80 -3.13 -21.41 10.14
CA GLU A 80 -4.59 -21.55 10.26
C GLU A 80 -5.12 -20.99 11.60
N GLU A 81 -4.35 -21.05 12.68
CA GLU A 81 -4.81 -20.59 14.01
C GLU A 81 -4.94 -19.06 14.10
N SER A 82 -4.18 -18.32 13.29
CA SER A 82 -4.27 -16.85 13.18
C SER A 82 -5.54 -16.35 12.45
N LYS A 83 -6.35 -17.22 11.84
CA LYS A 83 -7.50 -16.84 11.00
C LYS A 83 -8.87 -17.02 11.67
N THR A 84 -8.92 -17.30 12.98
CA THR A 84 -10.16 -17.53 13.77
C THR A 84 -10.38 -16.45 14.83
#